data_AF-A0A839QY09-F1
#
_entry.id   AF-A0A839QY09-F1
#
_cell.length_a   1.000
_cell.length_b   1.000
_cell.length_c   1.000
_cell.angle_alpha   90.00
_cell.angle_beta   90.00
_cell.angle_gamma   90.00
#
_symmetry.space_group_name_H-M   'P 1'
#
loop_
_entity.id
_entity.type
_entity.pdbx_description
1 polymer ?
#
loop_
_entity_poly.entity_id
_entity_poly.type
_entity_poly.pdbx_seq_one_letter_code
_entity_poly.pdbx_strand_id
1 'polypeptide(L)'
;MPHATAPAPAPEHLPRFLPAPTARDHKYTRGVLTVATGSAQFPGAALIGTEAAARVGIGMVRYVGAESVGRLVLARTPEVVLGEGRSQAVVAGSGWAVPADGAGEPEGPAAPDGFETVLEASGRIPRPGEASKPRPLPLVLDAGAIPAIVGDDRVGDWATVLTPHAGEAADLLSALLDAGTITTEQLTGAGLSPVCAGAGPGDTAPGDSRPDRTAADGSDTAPITVPRAAVESEPQAAAALLAEATGSTVVLKGHTTHIATPEHDGPMDSAFTVTAPTTRLATAGSGDVLAAIIGALLALNSDEIQEARAYFAPAAQEIIAMIAAAGVELHGLAALRASQALAGGAAPNGAAPNERADGDAPAELPSAGAPILAADITRFVPQVVAENTRA
;
A
#
# COMPACT_ATOMS: atom_id res chain seq x y z
N MET A 1 -0.21 17.81 -34.91
CA MET A 1 -1.17 18.15 -33.84
C MET A 1 -0.63 17.53 -32.56
N PRO A 2 -0.43 18.27 -31.46
CA PRO A 2 -0.26 17.60 -30.17
C PRO A 2 -1.57 16.85 -29.91
N HIS A 3 -1.49 15.54 -29.72
CA HIS A 3 -2.65 14.72 -29.41
C HIS A 3 -3.32 15.30 -28.16
N ALA A 4 -4.58 15.72 -28.27
CA ALA A 4 -5.36 16.08 -27.10
C ALA A 4 -5.52 14.81 -26.27
N THR A 5 -4.69 14.67 -25.24
CA THR A 5 -4.82 13.62 -24.23
C THR A 5 -6.20 13.75 -23.60
N ALA A 6 -6.97 12.66 -23.61
CA ALA A 6 -8.27 12.60 -22.95
C ALA A 6 -8.14 13.14 -21.50
N PRO A 7 -9.11 13.94 -21.02
CA PRO A 7 -9.07 14.44 -19.65
C PRO A 7 -9.06 13.26 -18.68
N ALA A 8 -8.24 13.37 -17.63
CA ALA A 8 -8.21 12.35 -16.58
C ALA A 8 -9.59 12.22 -15.92
N PRO A 9 -9.98 11.01 -15.45
CA PRO A 9 -11.20 10.86 -14.68
C PRO A 9 -11.13 11.75 -13.43
N ALA A 10 -12.26 12.37 -13.07
CA ALA A 10 -12.36 13.12 -11.83
C ALA A 10 -12.29 12.13 -10.65
N PRO A 11 -11.45 12.40 -9.62
CA PRO A 11 -11.38 11.52 -8.47
C PRO A 11 -12.64 11.63 -7.60
N GLU A 12 -13.13 10.50 -7.11
CA GLU A 12 -14.34 10.38 -6.30
C GLU A 12 -14.06 10.69 -4.84
N HIS A 13 -12.97 10.14 -4.29
CA HIS A 13 -12.66 10.22 -2.86
C HIS A 13 -11.67 11.34 -2.55
N LEU A 14 -10.69 11.58 -3.42
CA LEU A 14 -9.54 12.46 -3.16
C LEU A 14 -9.90 13.87 -2.65
N PRO A 15 -10.87 14.60 -3.24
CA PRO A 15 -11.15 15.96 -2.76
C PRO A 15 -11.68 16.01 -1.33
N ARG A 16 -12.25 14.92 -0.80
CA ARG A 16 -12.73 14.86 0.59
C ARG A 16 -11.58 14.93 1.59
N PHE A 17 -10.44 14.33 1.28
CA PHE A 17 -9.35 14.08 2.22
C PHE A 17 -8.11 14.99 2.01
N LEU A 18 -8.27 16.06 1.22
CA LEU A 18 -7.27 17.10 0.99
C LEU A 18 -7.77 18.47 1.49
N PRO A 19 -7.75 18.72 2.80
CA PRO A 19 -8.11 20.02 3.35
C PRO A 19 -7.07 21.10 3.02
N ALA A 20 -7.52 22.29 2.61
CA ALA A 20 -6.64 23.45 2.49
C ALA A 20 -6.02 23.82 3.85
N PRO A 21 -4.73 24.19 3.90
CA PRO A 21 -4.13 24.75 5.10
C PRO A 21 -4.83 26.05 5.55
N THR A 22 -5.02 26.20 6.85
CA THR A 22 -5.61 27.37 7.50
C THR A 22 -4.58 28.12 8.34
N ALA A 23 -4.91 29.34 8.77
CA ALA A 23 -4.04 30.15 9.64
C ALA A 23 -3.79 29.55 11.03
N ARG A 24 -4.56 28.52 11.43
CA ARG A 24 -4.40 27.82 12.72
C ARG A 24 -3.51 26.58 12.61
N ASP A 25 -3.14 26.20 11.39
CA ASP A 25 -2.39 24.99 11.16
C ASP A 25 -0.92 25.12 11.56
N HIS A 26 -0.41 24.04 12.14
CA HIS A 26 1.00 23.85 12.43
C HIS A 26 1.40 22.40 12.13
N LYS A 27 2.70 22.11 12.15
CA LYS A 27 3.26 20.79 11.81
C LYS A 27 2.61 19.57 12.49
N TYR A 28 1.96 19.74 13.66
CA TYR A 28 1.21 18.65 14.31
C TYR A 28 -0.27 18.57 13.97
N THR A 29 -0.93 19.64 13.51
CA THR A 29 -2.35 19.60 13.09
C THR A 29 -2.46 19.12 11.65
N ARG A 30 -1.41 19.33 10.85
CA ARG A 30 -1.30 18.84 9.47
C ARG A 30 -0.87 17.38 9.37
N GLY A 31 -0.91 16.64 10.47
CA GLY A 31 -0.51 15.23 10.54
C GLY A 31 1.00 15.00 10.66
N VAL A 32 1.37 13.97 11.42
CA VAL A 32 2.75 13.45 11.51
C VAL A 32 2.76 11.99 11.09
N LEU A 33 3.51 11.66 10.03
CA LEU A 33 3.71 10.30 9.57
C LEU A 33 5.07 9.79 10.03
N THR A 34 5.11 8.60 10.63
CA THR A 34 6.36 7.85 10.80
C THR A 34 6.53 6.86 9.65
N VAL A 35 7.69 6.92 8.99
CA VAL A 35 8.09 6.06 7.89
C VAL A 35 9.20 5.14 8.39
N ALA A 36 8.88 3.85 8.46
CA ALA A 36 9.79 2.78 8.83
C ALA A 36 10.02 1.87 7.63
N THR A 37 10.70 2.39 6.61
CA THR A 37 10.95 1.67 5.35
C THR A 37 12.44 1.71 4.99
N GLY A 38 12.82 0.89 4.02
CA GLY A 38 14.17 0.74 3.53
C GLY A 38 15.09 -0.03 4.48
N SER A 39 16.14 -0.58 3.89
CA SER A 39 17.20 -1.32 4.57
C SER A 39 18.55 -0.94 3.98
N ALA A 40 19.65 -1.47 4.51
CA ALA A 40 20.97 -1.27 3.92
C ALA A 40 21.04 -1.77 2.47
N GLN A 41 20.31 -2.85 2.14
CA GLN A 41 20.25 -3.41 0.80
C GLN A 41 19.26 -2.66 -0.11
N PHE A 42 18.15 -2.18 0.46
CA PHE A 42 17.10 -1.49 -0.28
C PHE A 42 16.81 -0.08 0.27
N PRO A 43 17.79 0.85 0.29
CA PRO A 43 17.60 2.19 0.85
C PRO A 43 16.62 3.04 0.01
N GLY A 44 16.44 2.71 -1.28
CA GLY A 44 15.59 3.47 -2.20
C GLY A 44 14.14 3.59 -1.73
N ALA A 45 13.59 2.57 -1.07
CA ALA A 45 12.23 2.58 -0.54
C ALA A 45 12.04 3.69 0.52
N ALA A 46 13.03 3.91 1.38
CA ALA A 46 13.02 5.01 2.35
C ALA A 46 13.07 6.37 1.66
N LEU A 47 13.95 6.53 0.68
CA LEU A 47 14.14 7.81 -0.02
C LEU A 47 12.88 8.22 -0.79
N ILE A 48 12.31 7.29 -1.55
CA ILE A 48 11.14 7.55 -2.38
C ILE A 48 9.89 7.71 -1.52
N GLY A 49 9.70 6.86 -0.52
CA GLY A 49 8.55 6.91 0.38
C GLY A 49 8.52 8.19 1.22
N THR A 50 9.64 8.58 1.84
CA THR A 50 9.71 9.83 2.62
C THR A 50 9.49 11.08 1.75
N GLU A 51 10.05 11.12 0.54
CA GLU A 51 9.82 12.22 -0.41
C GLU A 51 8.36 12.28 -0.87
N ALA A 52 7.74 11.13 -1.17
CA ALA A 52 6.33 11.03 -1.55
C ALA A 52 5.41 11.57 -0.44
N ALA A 53 5.60 11.11 0.80
CA ALA A 53 4.81 11.56 1.94
C ALA A 53 4.94 13.07 2.17
N ALA A 54 6.16 13.61 2.12
CA ALA A 54 6.40 15.05 2.29
C ALA A 54 5.68 15.88 1.23
N ARG A 55 5.55 15.36 0.00
CA ARG A 55 4.91 16.05 -1.12
C ARG A 55 3.38 16.04 -1.09
N VAL A 56 2.74 15.20 -0.26
CA VAL A 56 1.28 15.24 -0.03
C VAL A 56 0.86 16.52 0.70
N GLY A 57 1.77 17.16 1.44
CA GLY A 57 1.48 18.39 2.21
C GLY A 57 1.10 18.13 3.67
N ILE A 58 1.58 17.03 4.24
CA ILE A 58 1.49 16.75 5.67
C ILE A 58 2.43 17.65 6.48
N GLY A 59 2.20 17.71 7.79
CA GLY A 59 2.93 18.62 8.68
C GLY A 59 4.35 18.18 9.01
N MET A 60 4.59 16.88 9.13
CA MET A 60 5.91 16.33 9.43
C MET A 60 6.04 14.87 8.97
N VAL A 61 7.18 14.53 8.38
CA VAL A 61 7.62 13.16 8.16
C VAL A 61 8.71 12.82 9.16
N ARG A 62 8.55 11.73 9.89
CA ARG A 62 9.59 11.09 10.70
C ARG A 62 10.13 9.87 9.99
N TYR A 63 11.42 9.67 10.05
CA TYR A 63 12.05 8.46 9.58
C TYR A 63 12.67 7.68 10.73
N VAL A 64 12.31 6.39 10.82
CA VAL A 64 12.89 5.46 11.79
C VAL A 64 13.48 4.29 11.03
N GLY A 65 14.79 4.10 11.19
CA GLY A 65 15.53 3.04 10.52
C GLY A 65 17.02 3.16 10.70
N ALA A 66 17.77 2.40 9.90
CA ALA A 66 19.22 2.39 9.98
C ALA A 66 19.81 3.79 9.80
N GLU A 67 20.80 4.14 10.63
CA GLU A 67 21.46 5.44 10.57
C GLU A 67 22.09 5.70 9.18
N SER A 68 22.59 4.66 8.52
CA SER A 68 23.12 4.73 7.15
C SER A 68 22.06 5.15 6.13
N VAL A 69 20.84 4.64 6.25
CA VAL A 69 19.70 5.00 5.39
C VAL A 69 19.18 6.39 5.77
N GLY A 70 19.10 6.71 7.06
CA GLY A 70 18.71 8.03 7.55
C GLY A 70 19.58 9.16 7.00
N ARG A 71 20.90 8.95 6.87
CA ARG A 71 21.81 9.91 6.21
C ARG A 71 21.46 10.13 4.73
N LEU A 72 21.07 9.08 4.02
CA LEU A 72 20.64 9.18 2.61
C LEU A 72 19.29 9.89 2.49
N VAL A 73 18.35 9.62 3.41
CA VAL A 73 17.07 10.32 3.49
C VAL A 73 17.29 11.82 3.67
N LEU A 74 18.12 12.25 4.64
CA LEU A 74 18.41 13.67 4.86
C LEU A 74 19.09 14.34 3.66
N ALA A 75 19.91 13.60 2.91
CA ALA A 75 20.54 14.12 1.70
C ALA A 75 19.53 14.37 0.56
N ARG A 76 18.42 13.62 0.54
CA ARG A 76 17.37 13.72 -0.49
C ARG A 76 16.21 14.64 -0.07
N THR A 77 15.79 14.54 1.19
CA THR A 77 14.63 15.22 1.76
C THR A 77 15.01 15.76 3.16
N PRO A 78 15.68 16.93 3.23
CA PRO A 78 16.20 17.49 4.47
C PRO A 78 15.12 17.91 5.48
N GLU A 79 13.86 17.97 5.06
CA GLU A 79 12.69 18.26 5.90
C GLU A 79 12.31 17.09 6.83
N VAL A 80 12.80 15.88 6.54
CA VAL A 80 12.52 14.68 7.34
C VAL A 80 13.23 14.75 8.69
N VAL A 81 12.51 14.37 9.75
CA VAL A 81 13.06 14.28 11.10
C VAL A 81 13.48 12.84 11.37
N LEU A 82 14.76 12.62 11.68
CA LEU A 82 15.24 11.30 12.08
C LEU A 82 14.83 10.97 13.52
N GLY A 83 14.44 9.72 13.75
CA GLY A 83 14.17 9.16 15.07
C GLY A 83 12.71 9.18 15.49
N GLU A 84 12.47 8.50 16.60
CA GLU A 84 11.14 8.29 17.17
C GLU A 84 10.47 9.58 17.67
N GLY A 85 9.17 9.49 17.87
CA GLY A 85 8.39 10.55 18.50
C GLY A 85 6.90 10.39 18.25
N ARG A 86 6.16 11.48 18.47
CA ARG A 86 4.73 11.52 18.18
C ARG A 86 4.48 11.22 16.70
N SER A 87 3.54 10.33 16.46
CA SER A 87 3.00 9.95 15.15
C SER A 87 1.48 10.04 15.20
N GLN A 88 0.86 10.16 14.03
CA GLN A 88 -0.58 10.01 13.82
C GLN A 88 -0.92 8.92 12.82
N ALA A 89 0.03 8.52 11.98
CA ALA A 89 0.01 7.27 11.25
C ALA A 89 1.44 6.72 11.12
N VAL A 90 1.56 5.45 10.78
CA VAL A 90 2.82 4.77 10.52
C VAL A 90 2.74 4.03 9.18
N VAL A 91 3.82 4.04 8.40
CA VAL A 91 3.99 3.17 7.23
C VAL A 91 5.27 2.37 7.39
N ALA A 92 5.21 1.06 7.12
CA ALA A 92 6.32 0.14 7.33
C ALA A 92 6.40 -0.95 6.25
N GLY A 93 7.61 -1.50 6.08
CA GLY A 93 7.82 -2.77 5.37
C GLY A 93 8.42 -2.70 3.97
N SER A 94 8.19 -1.62 3.21
CA SER A 94 8.83 -1.47 1.89
C SER A 94 10.36 -1.50 2.03
N GLY A 95 11.04 -2.39 1.29
CA GLY A 95 12.50 -2.54 1.35
C GLY A 95 13.05 -3.33 2.56
N TRP A 96 12.18 -3.95 3.37
CA TRP A 96 12.58 -4.94 4.37
C TRP A 96 12.73 -6.32 3.73
N ALA A 97 13.58 -7.17 4.32
CA ALA A 97 13.69 -8.55 3.88
C ALA A 97 12.71 -9.44 4.66
N VAL A 98 12.12 -10.40 3.96
CA VAL A 98 11.37 -11.50 4.58
C VAL A 98 12.34 -12.68 4.73
N PRO A 99 12.48 -13.27 5.93
CA PRO A 99 13.31 -14.47 6.12
C PRO A 99 12.92 -15.58 5.13
N ALA A 100 13.92 -16.27 4.59
CA ALA A 100 13.73 -17.25 3.50
C ALA A 100 12.90 -18.49 3.89
N ASP A 101 12.72 -18.73 5.18
CA ASP A 101 11.91 -19.82 5.74
C ASP A 101 10.48 -19.41 6.10
N GLY A 102 10.11 -18.13 5.91
CA GLY A 102 8.80 -17.59 6.27
C GLY A 102 8.51 -17.59 7.78
N ALA A 103 9.47 -18.02 8.60
CA ALA A 103 9.35 -18.19 10.04
C ALA A 103 10.42 -17.34 10.74
N GLY A 104 10.12 -16.06 10.93
CA GLY A 104 10.98 -15.12 11.64
C GLY A 104 10.41 -13.70 11.56
N GLU A 105 10.80 -12.84 12.50
CA GLU A 105 10.47 -11.42 12.38
C GLU A 105 11.05 -10.89 11.06
N PRO A 106 10.32 -10.06 10.32
CA PRO A 106 10.88 -9.41 9.14
C PRO A 106 12.18 -8.73 9.55
N GLU A 107 13.24 -8.86 8.73
CA GLU A 107 14.45 -8.07 8.92
C GLU A 107 14.05 -6.62 8.65
N GLY A 108 13.63 -5.95 9.72
CA GLY A 108 12.88 -4.70 9.70
C GLY A 108 13.72 -3.52 9.22
N PRO A 109 13.46 -2.30 9.72
CA PRO A 109 14.47 -1.26 9.60
C PRO A 109 15.71 -1.82 10.31
N ALA A 110 16.92 -1.57 9.81
CA ALA A 110 18.14 -1.87 10.59
C ALA A 110 18.28 -0.89 11.80
N ALA A 111 17.20 -0.72 12.55
CA ALA A 111 17.06 -0.08 13.85
C ALA A 111 17.37 -1.11 14.95
N PRO A 112 17.84 -0.67 16.13
CA PRO A 112 18.27 -1.55 17.20
C PRO A 112 17.17 -2.49 17.74
N ASP A 113 15.88 -2.14 17.55
CA ASP A 113 14.72 -2.82 18.15
C ASP A 113 13.69 -3.36 17.12
N GLY A 114 14.04 -3.46 15.83
CA GLY A 114 13.26 -4.20 14.83
C GLY A 114 11.81 -3.72 14.62
N PHE A 115 10.85 -4.66 14.62
CA PHE A 115 9.42 -4.38 14.38
C PHE A 115 8.73 -3.77 15.60
N GLU A 116 9.23 -3.99 16.81
CA GLU A 116 8.75 -3.36 18.05
C GLU A 116 8.71 -1.84 17.94
N THR A 117 9.68 -1.22 17.28
CA THR A 117 9.67 0.23 17.05
C THR A 117 8.45 0.68 16.24
N VAL A 118 7.95 -0.14 15.30
CA VAL A 118 6.72 0.12 14.54
C VAL A 118 5.48 -0.05 15.43
N LEU A 119 5.48 -1.06 16.30
CA LEU A 119 4.39 -1.28 17.27
C LEU A 119 4.31 -0.13 18.28
N GLU A 120 5.45 0.39 18.74
CA GLU A 120 5.53 1.56 19.61
C GLU A 120 5.05 2.83 18.90
N ALA A 121 5.56 3.09 17.69
CA ALA A 121 5.20 4.26 16.91
C ALA A 121 3.71 4.28 16.53
N SER A 122 3.11 3.10 16.36
CA SER A 122 1.69 2.94 16.04
C SER A 122 0.79 2.82 17.27
N GLY A 123 1.34 2.94 18.49
CA GLY A 123 0.57 2.94 19.73
C GLY A 123 -0.02 1.58 20.12
N ARG A 124 0.46 0.49 19.51
CA ARG A 124 0.07 -0.90 19.82
C ARG A 124 0.74 -1.39 21.10
N ILE A 125 1.97 -0.95 21.35
CA ILE A 125 2.65 -1.17 22.63
C ILE A 125 3.09 0.18 23.24
N PRO A 126 3.15 0.30 24.57
CA PRO A 126 3.63 1.52 25.22
C PRO A 126 5.12 1.73 24.95
N ARG A 127 5.54 2.98 24.76
CA ARG A 127 6.96 3.32 24.70
C ARG A 127 7.65 3.03 26.04
N PRO A 128 8.93 2.66 26.06
CA PRO A 128 9.68 2.40 27.29
C PRO A 128 9.56 3.55 28.29
N GLY A 129 9.03 3.26 29.47
CA GLY A 129 8.82 4.26 30.53
C GLY A 129 7.50 5.04 30.47
N GLU A 130 6.64 4.82 29.47
CA GLU A 130 5.29 5.38 29.40
C GLU A 130 4.24 4.37 29.89
N ALA A 131 3.56 4.69 31.00
CA ALA A 131 2.41 3.91 31.47
C ALA A 131 1.12 4.40 30.79
N SER A 132 0.93 4.05 29.52
CA SER A 132 -0.30 4.37 28.77
C SER A 132 -0.97 3.11 28.22
N LYS A 133 -2.30 3.09 28.21
CA LYS A 133 -3.05 2.06 27.48
C LYS A 133 -2.73 2.15 25.98
N PRO A 134 -2.61 1.00 25.27
CA PRO A 134 -2.51 0.98 23.82
C PRO A 134 -3.64 1.79 23.18
N ARG A 135 -3.28 2.60 22.18
CA ARG A 135 -4.19 3.39 21.36
C ARG A 135 -3.72 3.26 19.93
N PRO A 136 -4.20 2.23 19.20
CA PRO A 136 -3.80 1.99 17.83
C PRO A 136 -4.01 3.23 16.96
N LEU A 137 -2.93 3.62 16.30
CA LEU A 137 -2.92 4.59 15.22
C LEU A 137 -2.95 3.84 13.89
N PRO A 138 -3.46 4.46 12.82
CA PRO A 138 -3.38 3.91 11.48
C PRO A 138 -1.97 3.41 11.14
N LEU A 139 -1.87 2.16 10.71
CA LEU A 139 -0.63 1.48 10.36
C LEU A 139 -0.75 0.88 8.96
N VAL A 140 0.06 1.35 8.03
CA VAL A 140 0.17 0.80 6.69
C VAL A 140 1.32 -0.21 6.68
N LEU A 141 1.02 -1.47 6.37
CA LEU A 141 1.99 -2.54 6.16
C LEU A 141 2.09 -2.85 4.67
N ASP A 142 3.27 -2.59 4.11
CA ASP A 142 3.58 -2.87 2.71
C ASP A 142 4.72 -3.89 2.61
N ALA A 143 4.72 -4.68 1.54
CA ALA A 143 5.77 -5.63 1.20
C ALA A 143 6.26 -6.47 2.40
N GLY A 144 7.51 -6.27 2.83
CA GLY A 144 8.17 -7.12 3.81
C GLY A 144 7.57 -7.07 5.22
N ALA A 145 6.70 -6.11 5.54
CA ALA A 145 6.01 -6.09 6.83
C ALA A 145 4.64 -6.79 6.81
N ILE A 146 4.09 -7.12 5.64
CA ILE A 146 2.78 -7.79 5.53
C ILE A 146 2.76 -9.14 6.28
N PRO A 147 3.80 -10.00 6.20
CA PRO A 147 3.78 -11.28 6.92
C PRO A 147 3.70 -11.16 8.43
N ALA A 148 4.08 -10.02 9.03
CA ALA A 148 4.06 -9.81 10.47
C ALA A 148 2.65 -9.88 11.08
N ILE A 149 1.60 -9.82 10.26
CA ILE A 149 0.23 -9.99 10.74
C ILE A 149 -0.12 -11.44 11.11
N VAL A 150 0.62 -12.41 10.58
CA VAL A 150 0.37 -13.82 10.85
C VAL A 150 1.01 -14.20 12.18
N GLY A 151 0.19 -14.59 13.16
CA GLY A 151 0.66 -15.04 14.47
C GLY A 151 0.97 -13.93 15.48
N ASP A 152 0.73 -12.66 15.14
CA ASP A 152 0.83 -11.53 16.07
C ASP A 152 -0.50 -10.75 16.16
N ASP A 153 -1.29 -11.07 17.19
CA ASP A 153 -2.59 -10.45 17.48
C ASP A 153 -2.50 -8.94 17.77
N ARG A 154 -1.29 -8.39 17.96
CA ARG A 154 -1.09 -6.94 18.15
C ARG A 154 -1.25 -6.17 16.84
N VAL A 155 -1.08 -6.84 15.70
CA VAL A 155 -0.93 -6.20 14.39
C VAL A 155 -2.27 -6.05 13.67
N GLY A 156 -3.01 -7.15 13.51
CA GLY A 156 -4.25 -7.17 12.74
C GLY A 156 -5.43 -6.55 13.48
N ASP A 157 -5.86 -5.36 13.07
CA ASP A 157 -7.01 -4.67 13.62
C ASP A 157 -7.61 -3.62 12.66
N TRP A 158 -8.67 -2.97 13.11
CA TRP A 158 -9.38 -1.90 12.39
C TRP A 158 -8.50 -0.74 11.91
N ALA A 159 -7.33 -0.53 12.51
CA ALA A 159 -6.40 0.55 12.19
C ALA A 159 -5.28 0.09 11.24
N THR A 160 -5.22 -1.20 10.89
CA THR A 160 -4.23 -1.74 9.96
C THR A 160 -4.71 -1.68 8.53
N VAL A 161 -3.82 -1.22 7.64
CA VAL A 161 -3.99 -1.21 6.20
C VAL A 161 -2.90 -2.08 5.59
N LEU A 162 -3.29 -3.18 4.93
CA LEU A 162 -2.38 -4.03 4.18
C LEU A 162 -2.36 -3.57 2.72
N THR A 163 -1.19 -3.43 2.11
CA THR A 163 -1.07 -3.06 0.69
C THR A 163 -0.44 -4.16 -0.17
N PRO A 164 -0.93 -5.41 -0.17
CA PRO A 164 -0.32 -6.48 -0.94
C PRO A 164 -0.51 -6.29 -2.44
N HIS A 165 0.45 -6.72 -3.26
CA HIS A 165 0.20 -7.09 -4.64
C HIS A 165 -0.27 -8.56 -4.73
N ALA A 166 -0.71 -9.04 -5.90
CA ALA A 166 -1.25 -10.39 -6.05
C ALA A 166 -0.34 -11.53 -5.52
N GLY A 167 0.98 -11.43 -5.69
CA GLY A 167 1.95 -12.37 -5.08
C GLY A 167 1.92 -12.37 -3.54
N GLU A 168 2.19 -11.23 -2.90
CA GLU A 168 2.10 -11.04 -1.45
C GLU A 168 0.74 -11.48 -0.87
N ALA A 169 -0.37 -11.23 -1.58
CA ALA A 169 -1.69 -11.68 -1.16
C ALA A 169 -1.84 -13.21 -1.23
N ALA A 170 -1.29 -13.85 -2.26
CA ALA A 170 -1.26 -15.30 -2.39
C ALA A 170 -0.40 -15.95 -1.30
N ASP A 171 0.75 -15.35 -1.00
CA ASP A 171 1.63 -15.80 0.09
C ASP A 171 0.94 -15.63 1.45
N LEU A 172 0.28 -14.49 1.70
CA LEU A 172 -0.46 -14.23 2.94
C LEU A 172 -1.65 -15.18 3.12
N LEU A 173 -2.44 -15.43 2.07
CA LEU A 173 -3.54 -16.41 2.12
C LEU A 173 -3.02 -17.81 2.42
N SER A 174 -1.88 -18.20 1.84
CA SER A 174 -1.24 -19.50 2.14
C SER A 174 -0.79 -19.56 3.60
N ALA A 175 -0.15 -18.51 4.11
CA ALA A 175 0.29 -18.44 5.50
C ALA A 175 -0.89 -18.47 6.50
N LEU A 176 -2.00 -17.79 6.19
CA LEU A 176 -3.22 -17.82 7.01
C LEU A 176 -3.90 -19.19 6.99
N LEU A 177 -3.81 -19.91 5.86
CA LEU A 177 -4.29 -21.29 5.76
C LEU A 177 -3.42 -22.22 6.62
N ASP A 178 -2.10 -22.10 6.53
CA ASP A 178 -1.15 -22.88 7.32
C ASP A 178 -1.30 -22.61 8.84
N ALA A 179 -1.59 -21.36 9.20
CA ALA A 179 -1.89 -20.96 10.58
C ALA A 179 -3.27 -21.42 11.07
N GLY A 180 -4.13 -21.95 10.18
CA GLY A 180 -5.50 -22.36 10.49
C GLY A 180 -6.46 -21.19 10.73
N THR A 181 -6.09 -19.96 10.36
CA THR A 181 -6.95 -18.76 10.45
C THR A 181 -8.05 -18.79 9.40
N ILE A 182 -7.78 -19.37 8.23
CA ILE A 182 -8.77 -19.64 7.18
C ILE A 182 -8.77 -21.11 6.79
N THR A 183 -9.84 -21.58 6.17
CA THR A 183 -9.98 -22.95 5.68
C THR A 183 -9.97 -23.05 4.15
N THR A 184 -9.72 -24.25 3.64
CA THR A 184 -9.82 -24.54 2.20
C THR A 184 -11.25 -24.34 1.67
N GLU A 185 -12.27 -24.58 2.50
CA GLU A 185 -13.67 -24.30 2.14
C GLU A 185 -13.94 -22.80 1.97
N GLN A 186 -13.35 -21.95 2.82
CA GLN A 186 -13.47 -20.49 2.67
C GLN A 186 -12.78 -20.00 1.39
N LEU A 187 -11.59 -20.52 1.08
CA LEU A 187 -10.88 -20.22 -0.17
C LEU A 187 -11.69 -20.62 -1.41
N THR A 188 -12.13 -21.88 -1.46
CA THR A 188 -12.90 -22.40 -2.59
C THR A 188 -14.27 -21.74 -2.71
N GLY A 189 -14.92 -21.41 -1.59
CA GLY A 189 -16.16 -20.63 -1.56
C GLY A 189 -16.01 -19.22 -2.11
N ALA A 190 -14.82 -18.62 -1.97
CA ALA A 190 -14.44 -17.34 -2.58
C ALA A 190 -13.98 -17.46 -4.05
N GLY A 191 -14.06 -18.65 -4.65
CA GLY A 191 -13.60 -18.90 -6.03
C GLY A 191 -12.08 -19.06 -6.17
N LEU A 192 -11.34 -18.96 -5.06
CA LEU A 192 -9.89 -19.12 -5.04
C LEU A 192 -9.56 -20.61 -5.06
N SER A 193 -8.81 -21.05 -6.08
CA SER A 193 -8.43 -22.46 -6.26
C SER A 193 -7.04 -22.73 -5.70
N PRO A 194 -6.91 -23.26 -4.47
CA PRO A 194 -5.61 -23.62 -3.92
C PRO A 194 -5.05 -24.89 -4.56
N VAL A 195 -3.73 -25.06 -4.48
CA VAL A 195 -2.99 -26.18 -5.06
C VAL A 195 -2.04 -26.81 -4.03
N CYS A 196 -1.87 -28.13 -4.10
CA CYS A 196 -0.84 -28.80 -3.30
C CYS A 196 0.55 -28.43 -3.84
N ALA A 197 1.45 -27.98 -2.97
CA ALA A 197 2.83 -27.68 -3.32
C ALA A 197 3.51 -28.91 -3.96
N GLY A 198 4.11 -28.74 -5.14
CA GLY A 198 4.78 -29.81 -5.89
C GLY A 198 3.96 -30.46 -7.02
N ALA A 199 2.70 -30.06 -7.23
CA ALA A 199 1.95 -30.42 -8.42
C ALA A 199 2.40 -29.54 -9.61
N GLY A 200 3.52 -29.88 -10.24
CA GLY A 200 3.92 -29.28 -11.53
C GLY A 200 2.89 -29.55 -12.62
N PRO A 201 2.85 -28.77 -13.71
CA PRO A 201 2.03 -29.08 -14.88
C PRO A 201 2.44 -30.47 -15.39
N GLY A 202 1.49 -31.41 -15.41
CA GLY A 202 1.75 -32.82 -15.60
C GLY A 202 2.55 -33.14 -16.86
N ASP A 203 3.81 -33.56 -16.66
CA ASP A 203 4.59 -34.22 -17.68
C ASP A 203 4.29 -35.72 -17.59
N THR A 204 3.19 -36.15 -18.21
CA THR A 204 2.90 -37.58 -18.37
C THR A 204 3.79 -38.16 -19.47
N ALA A 205 5.04 -38.46 -19.14
CA ALA A 205 5.88 -39.37 -19.92
C ALA A 205 5.72 -40.80 -19.36
N PRO A 206 5.39 -41.81 -20.19
CA PRO A 206 5.19 -43.17 -19.71
C PRO A 206 6.54 -43.88 -19.52
N GLY A 207 6.83 -44.26 -18.28
CA GLY A 207 7.75 -45.33 -17.95
C GLY A 207 9.05 -44.90 -17.26
N ASP A 208 9.09 -45.04 -15.94
CA ASP A 208 10.17 -45.79 -15.30
C ASP A 208 9.71 -46.33 -13.94
N SER A 209 9.88 -47.64 -13.76
CA SER A 209 9.49 -48.38 -12.58
C SER A 209 10.69 -48.48 -11.65
N ARG A 210 10.71 -47.73 -10.54
CA ARG A 210 11.63 -48.01 -9.42
C ARG A 210 10.87 -48.11 -8.11
N PRO A 211 11.13 -49.16 -7.29
CA PRO A 211 10.37 -49.40 -6.08
C PRO A 211 10.90 -48.59 -4.90
N ASP A 212 9.94 -47.99 -4.20
CA ASP A 212 9.76 -47.89 -2.75
C ASP A 212 10.97 -47.54 -1.86
N ARG A 213 10.88 -46.36 -1.22
CA ARG A 213 11.51 -46.08 0.07
C ARG A 213 10.40 -45.84 1.10
N THR A 214 10.17 -46.89 1.87
CA THR A 214 9.53 -47.01 3.18
C THR A 214 9.35 -45.71 3.97
N ALA A 215 8.10 -45.52 4.41
CA ALA A 215 7.56 -44.47 5.23
C ALA A 215 8.22 -44.29 6.60
N ALA A 216 8.33 -43.03 7.01
CA ALA A 216 8.34 -42.61 8.41
C ALA A 216 7.14 -41.67 8.62
N ASP A 217 6.14 -42.16 9.36
CA ASP A 217 5.34 -41.47 10.37
C ASP A 217 5.43 -39.93 10.44
N GLY A 218 4.31 -39.27 10.11
CA GLY A 218 4.02 -37.85 10.16
C GLY A 218 3.07 -37.53 9.01
N SER A 219 1.95 -36.84 9.24
CA SER A 219 0.94 -36.57 8.19
C SER A 219 1.51 -35.73 7.04
N ASP A 220 2.07 -36.40 6.05
CA ASP A 220 2.75 -35.85 4.87
C ASP A 220 1.74 -35.40 3.80
N THR A 221 0.78 -34.57 4.22
CA THR A 221 -0.05 -33.83 3.26
C THR A 221 0.77 -32.64 2.80
N ALA A 222 1.22 -32.68 1.54
CA ALA A 222 1.92 -31.56 0.92
C ALA A 222 1.20 -30.23 1.22
N PRO A 223 1.92 -29.16 1.59
CA PRO A 223 1.30 -27.91 2.02
C PRO A 223 0.42 -27.36 0.91
N ILE A 224 -0.79 -26.92 1.28
CA ILE A 224 -1.74 -26.32 0.36
C ILE A 224 -1.37 -24.85 0.22
N THR A 225 -1.20 -24.39 -1.02
CA THR A 225 -0.78 -23.03 -1.33
C THR A 225 -1.81 -22.36 -2.24
N VAL A 226 -1.97 -21.06 -2.10
CA VAL A 226 -2.77 -20.24 -3.02
C VAL A 226 -1.82 -19.72 -4.10
N PRO A 227 -2.03 -20.05 -5.39
CA PRO A 227 -1.18 -19.52 -6.45
C PRO A 227 -1.54 -18.07 -6.76
N ARG A 228 -0.55 -17.25 -7.13
CA ARG A 228 -0.75 -15.86 -7.59
C ARG A 228 -1.88 -15.73 -8.64
N ALA A 229 -1.95 -16.67 -9.58
CA ALA A 229 -2.95 -16.66 -10.64
C ALA A 229 -4.39 -16.76 -10.11
N ALA A 230 -4.62 -17.45 -8.99
CA ALA A 230 -5.96 -17.52 -8.37
C ALA A 230 -6.37 -16.16 -7.78
N VAL A 231 -5.43 -15.42 -7.19
CA VAL A 231 -5.67 -14.05 -6.72
C VAL A 231 -5.93 -13.09 -7.89
N GLU A 232 -5.19 -13.24 -9.00
CA GLU A 232 -5.39 -12.41 -10.19
C GLU A 232 -6.72 -12.70 -10.90
N SER A 233 -7.26 -13.92 -10.80
CA SER A 233 -8.58 -14.25 -11.36
C SER A 233 -9.74 -13.76 -10.50
N GLU A 234 -9.58 -13.74 -9.17
CA GLU A 234 -10.62 -13.35 -8.21
C GLU A 234 -10.12 -12.29 -7.21
N PRO A 235 -9.67 -11.10 -7.67
CA PRO A 235 -8.98 -10.13 -6.82
C PRO A 235 -9.90 -9.50 -5.76
N GLN A 236 -11.16 -9.24 -6.10
CA GLN A 236 -12.13 -8.71 -5.13
C GLN A 236 -12.40 -9.70 -4.01
N ALA A 237 -12.58 -10.98 -4.34
CA ALA A 237 -12.83 -12.03 -3.35
C ALA A 237 -11.60 -12.29 -2.47
N ALA A 238 -10.40 -12.28 -3.05
CA ALA A 238 -9.14 -12.36 -2.31
C ALA A 238 -8.97 -11.21 -1.32
N ALA A 239 -9.25 -9.96 -1.75
CA ALA A 239 -9.16 -8.80 -0.87
C ALA A 239 -10.16 -8.89 0.29
N ALA A 240 -11.40 -9.28 0.02
CA ALA A 240 -12.44 -9.46 1.04
C ALA A 240 -12.05 -10.57 2.05
N LEU A 241 -11.63 -11.75 1.57
CA LEU A 241 -11.23 -12.84 2.45
C LEU A 241 -10.02 -12.47 3.33
N LEU A 242 -9.04 -11.76 2.77
CA LEU A 242 -7.92 -11.25 3.55
C LEU A 242 -8.38 -10.23 4.59
N ALA A 243 -9.31 -9.33 4.25
CA ALA A 243 -9.82 -8.34 5.17
C ALA A 243 -10.54 -9.02 6.36
N GLU A 244 -11.41 -9.99 6.08
CA GLU A 244 -12.08 -10.81 7.11
C GLU A 244 -11.09 -11.54 8.02
N ALA A 245 -10.13 -12.25 7.43
CA ALA A 245 -9.19 -13.08 8.17
C ALA A 245 -8.25 -12.26 9.07
N THR A 246 -7.98 -11.01 8.70
CA THR A 246 -7.00 -10.16 9.38
C THR A 246 -7.62 -9.03 10.20
N GLY A 247 -8.93 -8.82 10.12
CA GLY A 247 -9.63 -7.67 10.70
C GLY A 247 -9.18 -6.32 10.15
N SER A 248 -8.41 -6.30 9.07
CA SER A 248 -7.69 -5.12 8.55
C SER A 248 -8.30 -4.62 7.23
N THR A 249 -8.03 -3.37 6.88
CA THR A 249 -8.31 -2.87 5.53
C THR A 249 -7.28 -3.43 4.55
N VAL A 250 -7.70 -4.02 3.44
CA VAL A 250 -6.82 -4.59 2.41
C VAL A 250 -6.90 -3.76 1.15
N VAL A 251 -5.76 -3.27 0.66
CA VAL A 251 -5.59 -2.55 -0.61
C VAL A 251 -4.82 -3.45 -1.57
N LEU A 252 -5.55 -4.32 -2.26
CA LEU A 252 -4.95 -5.27 -3.20
C LEU A 252 -4.55 -4.56 -4.50
N LYS A 253 -3.24 -4.34 -4.65
CA LYS A 253 -2.64 -3.59 -5.76
C LYS A 253 -2.78 -4.36 -7.08
N GLY A 254 -3.27 -3.66 -8.11
CA GLY A 254 -3.44 -4.16 -9.47
C GLY A 254 -3.67 -3.02 -10.46
N HIS A 255 -3.94 -3.32 -11.73
CA HIS A 255 -4.39 -2.28 -12.68
C HIS A 255 -5.69 -1.63 -12.18
N THR A 256 -6.60 -2.48 -11.74
CA THR A 256 -7.72 -2.14 -10.88
C THR A 256 -7.34 -2.52 -9.46
N THR A 257 -7.29 -1.54 -8.55
CA THR A 257 -7.00 -1.78 -7.14
C THR A 257 -8.31 -2.06 -6.42
N HIS A 258 -8.36 -3.19 -5.71
CA HIS A 258 -9.51 -3.58 -4.91
C HIS A 258 -9.23 -3.27 -3.44
N ILE A 259 -10.11 -2.53 -2.80
CA ILE A 259 -10.00 -2.16 -1.40
C ILE A 259 -11.15 -2.84 -0.66
N ALA A 260 -10.84 -3.57 0.41
CA ALA A 260 -11.84 -4.26 1.21
C ALA A 260 -11.64 -4.01 2.70
N THR A 261 -12.72 -4.02 3.45
CA THR A 261 -12.73 -4.07 4.92
C THR A 261 -13.53 -5.30 5.36
N PRO A 262 -13.39 -5.76 6.61
CA PRO A 262 -14.33 -6.74 7.14
C PRO A 262 -15.78 -6.27 6.97
N GLU A 263 -16.68 -7.19 6.71
CA GLU A 263 -18.12 -6.98 6.69
C GLU A 263 -18.60 -6.68 8.10
N HIS A 264 -19.52 -5.73 8.20
CA HIS A 264 -20.13 -5.32 9.44
C HIS A 264 -21.63 -5.21 9.24
N ASP A 265 -22.42 -5.54 10.26
CA ASP A 265 -23.86 -5.34 10.24
C ASP A 265 -24.18 -3.84 10.11
N GLY A 266 -24.66 -3.41 8.94
CA GLY A 266 -25.03 -2.01 8.71
C GLY A 266 -25.01 -1.59 7.25
N PRO A 267 -25.34 -0.32 6.96
CA PRO A 267 -25.41 0.23 5.61
C PRO A 267 -24.04 0.74 5.07
N MET A 268 -22.93 0.27 5.63
CA MET A 268 -21.59 0.79 5.32
C MET A 268 -20.97 0.04 4.15
N ASP A 269 -20.23 0.75 3.30
CA ASP A 269 -19.54 0.12 2.18
C ASP A 269 -18.30 -0.63 2.68
N SER A 270 -18.22 -1.94 2.39
CA SER A 270 -17.09 -2.79 2.76
C SER A 270 -16.09 -3.01 1.62
N ALA A 271 -16.37 -2.48 0.42
CA ALA A 271 -15.53 -2.68 -0.75
C ALA A 271 -15.53 -1.46 -1.68
N PHE A 272 -14.34 -1.09 -2.15
CA PHE A 272 -14.11 0.00 -3.11
C PHE A 272 -13.24 -0.51 -4.25
N THR A 273 -13.36 0.11 -5.43
CA THR A 273 -12.56 -0.25 -6.60
C THR A 273 -12.06 1.01 -7.28
N VAL A 274 -10.73 1.12 -7.42
CA VAL A 274 -10.10 2.27 -8.08
C VAL A 274 -9.24 1.78 -9.23
N THR A 275 -9.62 2.16 -10.45
CA THR A 275 -8.86 1.82 -11.67
C THR A 275 -7.83 2.88 -11.97
N ALA A 276 -6.56 2.48 -12.09
CA ALA A 276 -5.50 3.41 -12.43
C ALA A 276 -5.73 4.01 -13.83
N PRO A 277 -5.60 5.34 -14.00
CA PRO A 277 -5.84 5.99 -15.29
C PRO A 277 -4.66 5.82 -16.27
N THR A 278 -3.63 5.07 -15.88
CA THR A 278 -2.47 4.75 -16.70
C THR A 278 -1.91 3.37 -16.37
N THR A 279 -1.34 2.69 -17.36
CA THR A 279 -0.61 1.42 -17.19
C THR A 279 0.88 1.64 -16.86
N ARG A 280 1.34 2.90 -16.81
CA ARG A 280 2.74 3.26 -16.56
C ARG A 280 3.17 3.12 -15.09
N LEU A 281 2.29 2.63 -14.22
CA LEU A 281 2.57 2.34 -12.81
C LEU A 281 3.41 1.08 -12.58
N ALA A 282 3.60 0.24 -13.61
CA ALA A 282 4.42 -0.96 -13.57
C ALA A 282 5.93 -0.62 -13.59
N THR A 283 6.38 0.13 -12.60
CA THR A 283 7.78 0.55 -12.39
C THR A 283 8.17 0.29 -10.94
N ALA A 284 9.42 -0.10 -10.72
CA ALA A 284 9.91 -0.41 -9.37
C ALA A 284 9.79 0.83 -8.45
N GLY A 285 9.31 0.60 -7.22
CA GLY A 285 9.11 1.65 -6.21
C GLY A 285 7.81 2.44 -6.33
N SER A 286 6.94 2.18 -7.31
CA SER A 286 5.61 2.82 -7.35
C SER A 286 4.73 2.40 -6.16
N GLY A 287 4.86 1.14 -5.72
CA GLY A 287 4.23 0.65 -4.49
C GLY A 287 4.67 1.44 -3.24
N ASP A 288 5.96 1.72 -3.11
CA ASP A 288 6.51 2.53 -2.00
C ASP A 288 5.90 3.93 -1.97
N VAL A 289 5.71 4.54 -3.15
CA VAL A 289 5.04 5.85 -3.30
C VAL A 289 3.59 5.75 -2.86
N LEU A 290 2.86 4.72 -3.29
CA LEU A 290 1.46 4.51 -2.92
C LEU A 290 1.30 4.33 -1.39
N ALA A 291 2.09 3.44 -0.78
CA ALA A 291 2.02 3.19 0.66
C ALA A 291 2.32 4.47 1.47
N ALA A 292 3.31 5.24 1.04
CA ALA A 292 3.64 6.53 1.66
C ALA A 292 2.54 7.58 1.48
N ILE A 293 1.89 7.64 0.31
CA ILE A 293 0.74 8.53 0.06
C ILE A 293 -0.42 8.16 0.98
N ILE A 294 -0.77 6.86 1.08
CA ILE A 294 -1.85 6.40 1.96
C ILE A 294 -1.51 6.76 3.42
N GLY A 295 -0.30 6.46 3.89
CA GLY A 295 0.14 6.82 5.24
C GLY A 295 0.07 8.34 5.50
N ALA A 296 0.45 9.16 4.53
CA ALA A 296 0.39 10.61 4.63
C ALA A 296 -1.06 11.12 4.73
N LEU A 297 -1.98 10.59 3.91
CA LEU A 297 -3.40 10.96 3.99
C LEU A 297 -4.05 10.49 5.29
N LEU A 298 -3.68 9.32 5.82
CA LEU A 298 -4.13 8.84 7.13
C LEU A 298 -3.65 9.77 8.26
N ALA A 299 -2.39 10.19 8.21
CA ALA A 299 -1.85 11.15 9.17
C ALA A 299 -2.53 12.53 9.06
N LEU A 300 -2.84 12.98 7.84
CA LEU A 300 -3.50 14.26 7.58
C LEU A 300 -4.94 14.30 8.11
N ASN A 301 -5.64 13.17 8.09
CA ASN A 301 -7.04 13.04 8.51
C ASN A 301 -7.18 12.32 9.86
N SER A 302 -6.13 12.34 10.69
CA SER A 302 -6.08 11.57 11.94
C SER A 302 -7.19 11.95 12.92
N ASP A 303 -7.57 13.21 12.98
CA ASP A 303 -8.59 13.69 13.90
C ASP A 303 -9.97 13.11 13.53
N GLU A 304 -10.34 13.12 12.24
CA GLU A 304 -11.58 12.51 11.74
C GLU A 304 -11.62 10.99 12.03
N ILE A 305 -10.51 10.27 11.82
CA ILE A 305 -10.41 8.84 12.12
C ILE A 305 -10.61 8.57 13.63
N GLN A 306 -9.95 9.35 14.49
CA GLN A 306 -10.03 9.14 15.94
C GLN A 306 -11.40 9.53 16.50
N GLU A 307 -12.03 10.58 15.97
CA GLU A 307 -13.40 10.96 16.30
C GLU A 307 -14.40 9.87 15.90
N ALA A 308 -14.28 9.33 14.68
CA ALA A 308 -15.11 8.22 14.23
C ALA A 308 -14.90 6.98 15.10
N ARG A 309 -13.65 6.65 15.45
CA ARG A 309 -13.32 5.52 16.33
C ARG A 309 -13.94 5.66 17.72
N ALA A 310 -13.93 6.87 18.28
CA ALA A 310 -14.51 7.14 19.59
C ALA A 310 -16.03 6.90 19.62
N TYR A 311 -16.70 7.04 18.47
CA TYR A 311 -18.12 6.79 18.32
C TYR A 311 -18.42 5.32 17.97
N PHE A 312 -17.80 4.80 16.91
CA PHE A 312 -18.04 3.44 16.39
C PHE A 312 -16.82 2.94 15.60
N ALA A 313 -16.25 1.82 16.04
CA ALA A 313 -15.04 1.25 15.48
C ALA A 313 -15.08 1.00 13.96
N PRO A 314 -16.12 0.35 13.41
CA PRO A 314 -16.22 0.14 11.97
C PRO A 314 -16.29 1.45 11.16
N ALA A 315 -16.89 2.52 11.70
CA ALA A 315 -16.96 3.79 10.99
C ALA A 315 -15.57 4.39 10.73
N ALA A 316 -14.64 4.19 11.66
CA ALA A 316 -13.25 4.59 11.44
C ALA A 316 -12.58 3.76 10.34
N GLN A 317 -12.89 2.47 10.26
CA GLN A 317 -12.33 1.57 9.24
C GLN A 317 -12.87 1.87 7.83
N GLU A 318 -14.14 2.24 7.70
CA GLU A 318 -14.72 2.74 6.45
C GLU A 318 -14.02 4.04 5.99
N ILE A 319 -13.77 4.97 6.91
CA ILE A 319 -13.01 6.21 6.62
C ILE A 319 -11.58 5.88 6.18
N ILE A 320 -10.90 4.93 6.84
CA ILE A 320 -9.58 4.46 6.44
C ILE A 320 -9.60 3.89 5.02
N ALA A 321 -10.62 3.09 4.67
CA ALA A 321 -10.78 2.53 3.32
C ALA A 321 -11.01 3.61 2.26
N MET A 322 -11.85 4.61 2.55
CA MET A 322 -12.04 5.76 1.65
C MET A 322 -10.77 6.61 1.49
N ILE A 323 -9.98 6.77 2.56
CA ILE A 323 -8.67 7.43 2.51
C ILE A 323 -7.69 6.62 1.65
N ALA A 324 -7.68 5.29 1.77
CA ALA A 324 -6.87 4.44 0.93
C ALA A 324 -7.26 4.57 -0.54
N ALA A 325 -8.56 4.62 -0.85
CA ALA A 325 -9.08 4.86 -2.20
C ALA A 325 -8.60 6.21 -2.77
N ALA A 326 -8.70 7.28 -1.97
CA ALA A 326 -8.14 8.58 -2.32
C ALA A 326 -6.62 8.53 -2.56
N GLY A 327 -5.88 7.74 -1.79
CA GLY A 327 -4.45 7.52 -1.99
C GLY A 327 -4.13 6.86 -3.33
N VAL A 328 -4.92 5.86 -3.73
CA VAL A 328 -4.80 5.20 -5.04
C VAL A 328 -5.12 6.17 -6.18
N GLU A 329 -6.16 6.99 -6.04
CA GLU A 329 -6.51 8.03 -7.01
C GLU A 329 -5.38 9.06 -7.18
N LEU A 330 -4.84 9.60 -6.06
CA LEU A 330 -3.74 10.56 -6.06
C LEU A 330 -2.50 9.98 -6.74
N HIS A 331 -2.14 8.74 -6.39
CA HIS A 331 -1.02 8.03 -6.98
C HIS A 331 -1.19 7.83 -8.50
N GLY A 332 -2.37 7.35 -8.93
CA GLY A 332 -2.68 7.10 -10.34
C GLY A 332 -2.72 8.38 -11.18
N LEU A 333 -3.32 9.45 -10.66
CA LEU A 333 -3.36 10.75 -11.31
C LEU A 333 -1.95 11.36 -11.42
N ALA A 334 -1.14 11.27 -10.38
CA ALA A 334 0.24 11.77 -10.41
C ALA A 334 1.08 11.03 -11.46
N ALA A 335 0.92 9.71 -11.57
CA ALA A 335 1.56 8.90 -12.60
C ALA A 335 1.12 9.27 -14.02
N LEU A 336 -0.19 9.51 -14.23
CA LEU A 336 -0.70 9.97 -15.51
C LEU A 336 -0.09 11.33 -15.88
N ARG A 337 -0.07 12.29 -14.96
CA ARG A 337 0.52 13.63 -15.19
C ARG A 337 2.01 13.53 -15.51
N ALA A 338 2.75 12.72 -14.76
CA ALA A 338 4.17 12.46 -15.03
C ALA A 338 4.40 11.91 -16.44
N SER A 339 3.60 10.90 -16.84
CA SER A 339 3.72 10.26 -18.15
C SER A 339 3.36 11.21 -19.30
N GLN A 340 2.32 12.03 -19.12
CA GLN A 340 1.90 13.05 -20.09
C GLN A 340 2.95 14.16 -20.24
N ALA A 341 3.51 14.65 -19.13
CA ALA A 341 4.53 15.70 -19.16
C ALA A 341 5.81 15.24 -19.88
N LEU A 342 6.23 13.99 -19.67
CA LEU A 342 7.39 13.42 -20.36
C LEU A 342 7.11 13.12 -21.84
N ALA A 343 5.88 12.72 -22.21
CA ALA A 343 5.49 12.50 -23.60
C ALA A 343 5.31 13.79 -24.41
N GLY A 344 4.81 14.83 -23.74
CA GLY A 344 4.41 16.10 -24.36
C GLY A 344 5.54 17.06 -24.68
N GLY A 345 6.77 16.82 -24.20
CA GLY A 345 7.95 17.59 -24.57
C GLY A 345 7.75 19.11 -24.59
N ALA A 346 7.20 19.71 -23.52
CA ALA A 346 7.22 21.15 -23.34
C ALA A 346 8.35 21.54 -22.38
N ALA A 347 9.38 22.17 -22.94
CA ALA A 347 10.36 22.94 -22.19
C ALA A 347 9.66 23.96 -21.25
N PRO A 348 10.28 24.35 -20.14
CA PRO A 348 9.77 25.41 -19.30
C PRO A 348 9.96 26.73 -20.05
N ASN A 349 8.93 27.19 -20.78
CA ASN A 349 8.56 28.61 -20.91
C ASN A 349 7.40 28.76 -21.91
N GLY A 350 6.43 29.57 -21.51
CA GLY A 350 5.14 29.73 -22.17
C GLY A 350 5.22 30.30 -23.59
N ALA A 351 4.45 29.69 -24.49
CA ALA A 351 3.83 30.34 -25.63
C ALA A 351 2.65 29.47 -26.07
N ALA A 352 1.44 30.03 -26.06
CA ALA A 352 0.23 29.36 -26.56
C ALA A 352 0.27 29.30 -28.09
N PRO A 353 -0.08 28.17 -28.75
CA PRO A 353 -0.28 28.15 -30.19
C PRO A 353 -1.77 28.18 -30.59
N ASN A 354 -2.02 28.95 -31.65
CA ASN A 354 -3.29 29.24 -32.32
C ASN A 354 -4.10 28.02 -32.78
N GLU A 355 -5.42 28.15 -32.68
CA GLU A 355 -6.45 27.24 -33.20
C GLU A 355 -6.56 27.28 -34.73
N ARG A 356 -6.67 26.10 -35.38
CA ARG A 356 -7.46 25.87 -36.61
C ARG A 356 -8.02 24.46 -36.61
N ALA A 357 -9.32 24.37 -36.90
CA ALA A 357 -10.12 23.14 -37.00
C ALA A 357 -9.97 22.45 -38.37
N ASP A 358 -10.05 21.11 -38.38
CA ASP A 358 -10.91 20.29 -39.25
C ASP A 358 -10.43 18.82 -39.29
N GLY A 359 -11.37 17.87 -39.23
CA GLY A 359 -11.18 16.50 -39.73
C GLY A 359 -11.52 15.37 -38.75
N ASP A 360 -12.64 14.70 -39.01
CA ASP A 360 -13.14 13.47 -38.41
C ASP A 360 -12.14 12.31 -38.60
N ALA A 361 -11.55 11.82 -37.51
CA ALA A 361 -10.63 10.69 -37.49
C ALA A 361 -11.13 9.64 -36.47
N PRO A 362 -11.00 8.32 -36.78
CA PRO A 362 -11.45 7.27 -35.88
C PRO A 362 -10.78 7.39 -34.52
N ALA A 363 -11.52 7.15 -33.44
CA ALA A 363 -11.03 7.25 -32.06
C ALA A 363 -9.86 6.27 -31.82
N GLU A 364 -8.64 6.77 -32.01
CA GLU A 364 -7.40 6.07 -31.66
C GLU A 364 -7.29 5.95 -30.13
N LEU A 365 -6.80 4.79 -29.68
CA LEU A 365 -6.46 4.53 -28.27
C LEU A 365 -5.60 5.68 -27.73
N PRO A 366 -5.86 6.19 -26.50
CA PRO A 366 -5.09 7.29 -25.95
C PRO A 366 -3.61 6.92 -25.95
N SER A 367 -2.75 7.82 -26.47
CA SER A 367 -1.31 7.57 -26.58
C SER A 367 -0.80 7.02 -25.25
N ALA A 368 -0.03 5.92 -25.27
CA ALA A 368 0.40 5.19 -24.08
C ALA A 368 1.27 5.99 -23.08
N GLY A 369 1.43 7.31 -23.28
CA GLY A 369 2.28 8.20 -22.51
C GLY A 369 3.76 7.79 -22.58
N ALA A 370 4.63 8.54 -21.91
CA ALA A 370 6.03 8.18 -21.78
C ALA A 370 6.25 7.21 -20.59
N PRO A 371 7.28 6.35 -20.63
CA PRO A 371 7.73 5.63 -19.44
C PRO A 371 8.04 6.60 -18.29
N ILE A 372 7.73 6.18 -17.06
CA ILE A 372 7.96 6.97 -15.83
C ILE A 372 8.74 6.15 -14.80
N LEU A 373 9.44 6.84 -13.92
CA LEU A 373 10.02 6.31 -12.70
C LEU A 373 9.10 6.61 -11.52
N ALA A 374 9.25 5.87 -10.41
CA ALA A 374 8.55 6.18 -9.17
C ALA A 374 8.82 7.62 -8.68
N ALA A 375 10.05 8.11 -8.84
CA ALA A 375 10.42 9.49 -8.52
C ALA A 375 9.68 10.53 -9.37
N ASP A 376 9.26 10.19 -10.60
CA ASP A 376 8.43 11.08 -11.42
C ASP A 376 7.02 11.17 -10.84
N ILE A 377 6.45 10.06 -10.36
CA ILE A 377 5.16 10.06 -9.65
C ILE A 377 5.24 11.00 -8.45
N THR A 378 6.25 10.81 -7.60
CA THR A 378 6.54 11.65 -6.44
C THR A 378 6.58 13.14 -6.82
N ARG A 379 7.30 13.51 -7.89
CA ARG A 379 7.42 14.89 -8.37
C ARG A 379 6.08 15.55 -8.72
N PHE A 380 5.11 14.78 -9.23
CA PHE A 380 3.81 15.29 -9.67
C PHE A 380 2.71 15.24 -8.59
N VAL A 381 2.95 14.64 -7.42
CA VAL A 381 2.02 14.66 -6.28
C VAL A 381 1.53 16.07 -5.92
N PRO A 382 2.39 17.10 -5.76
CA PRO A 382 1.92 18.43 -5.35
C PRO A 382 0.98 19.09 -6.38
N GLN A 383 1.16 18.80 -7.67
CA GLN A 383 0.27 19.30 -8.71
C GLN A 383 -1.14 18.72 -8.54
N VAL A 384 -1.25 17.40 -8.38
CA VAL A 384 -2.55 16.74 -8.20
C VAL A 384 -3.20 17.16 -6.88
N VAL A 385 -2.41 17.34 -5.81
CA VAL A 385 -2.91 17.89 -4.54
C VAL A 385 -3.51 19.28 -4.77
N ALA A 386 -2.80 20.18 -5.45
CA ALA A 386 -3.30 21.53 -5.73
C ALA A 386 -4.56 21.54 -6.61
N GLU A 387 -4.67 20.63 -7.58
CA GLU A 387 -5.85 20.46 -8.45
C GLU A 387 -7.10 19.98 -7.67
N ASN A 388 -6.93 19.32 -6.52
CA ASN A 388 -8.02 18.67 -5.78
C ASN A 388 -8.21 19.18 -4.35
N THR A 389 -7.40 20.15 -3.90
CA THR A 389 -7.57 20.78 -2.58
C THR A 389 -8.83 21.63 -2.58
N ARG A 390 -9.73 21.40 -1.61
CA ARG A 390 -10.95 22.20 -1.44
C ARG A 390 -10.60 23.55 -0.80
N ALA A 391 -11.14 24.64 -1.37
CA ALA A 391 -11.00 26.00 -0.85
C ALA A 391 -11.81 26.25 0.43
#